data_AF-A0A1Z9VDQ2-F1
#
_entry.id   AF-A0A1Z9VDQ2-F1
#
_cell.length_a   1.000
_cell.length_b   1.000
_cell.length_c   1.000
_cell.angle_alpha   90.00
_cell.angle_beta   90.00
_cell.angle_gamma   90.00
#
_symmetry.space_group_name_H-M   'P 1'
#
loop_
_entity.id
_entity.type
_entity.pdbx_description
1 polymer ?
#
loop_
_entity_poly.entity_id
_entity_poly.type
_entity_poly.pdbx_seq_one_letter_code
_entity_poly.pdbx_strand_id
1 'polypeptide(L)'
;MDSSSIKKLYNQKPPALVQTNVNEYEKLTSNSLKSKLHVNFSKDVEQSLSNEQQIYKGLEVSVKSNYKLSSKDKAWFHPDLVRTRVMFKLNTASKITNKAFSDGISSAASYYKNSVDELGDIKQEHFLIVDTGISDVLKEKYNGFFDSKKSIKEVYDFLNISKLDGKSLQAYSLNKALGYVENAVVLASYHYNMLYKGANEYHFYNHVIKPVQGKALVHVSPLVGFSEIQTSSPLPSDLLSQSEYININALGKPQRERVFNSCNWVGSSAVNTFTMRKPIQPYKKMLKDSVVYRMSKGSFSDTKVADKLPLDVILFLTPEAKNIPESRSAQFHTDVKNNLVRMKITDDSLSKLIPFYKQLFKENFIEGEHFVISRDLAKKL
;
A
#
# COMPACT_ATOMS: atom_id res chain seq x y z
N MET A 1 -7.21 1.27 24.50
CA MET A 1 -7.31 1.18 23.03
C MET A 1 -8.77 1.10 22.62
N ASP A 2 -9.21 1.91 21.65
CA ASP A 2 -10.57 1.90 21.10
C ASP A 2 -10.62 1.09 19.79
N SER A 3 -11.36 -0.03 19.78
CA SER A 3 -11.57 -0.90 18.61
C SER A 3 -13.04 -0.94 18.15
N SER A 4 -13.86 0.04 18.58
CA SER A 4 -15.29 0.11 18.30
C SER A 4 -15.64 0.06 16.81
N SER A 5 -14.83 0.72 15.97
CA SER A 5 -15.05 0.76 14.52
C SER A 5 -14.94 -0.63 13.87
N ILE A 6 -13.92 -1.41 14.26
CA ILE A 6 -13.68 -2.78 13.80
C ILE A 6 -14.83 -3.68 14.26
N LYS A 7 -15.15 -3.63 15.56
CA LYS A 7 -16.24 -4.43 16.14
C LYS A 7 -17.57 -4.14 15.45
N LYS A 8 -17.89 -2.87 15.16
CA LYS A 8 -19.10 -2.47 14.44
C LYS A 8 -19.13 -3.02 13.02
N LEU A 9 -18.01 -2.99 12.30
CA LEU A 9 -17.95 -3.48 10.91
C LEU A 9 -18.22 -4.99 10.82
N TYR A 10 -17.63 -5.75 11.75
CA TYR A 10 -17.66 -7.22 11.77
C TYR A 10 -18.71 -7.80 12.73
N ASN A 11 -19.75 -7.04 13.08
CA ASN A 11 -20.83 -7.50 13.98
C ASN A 11 -20.28 -8.16 15.27
N GLN A 12 -19.33 -7.51 15.93
CA GLN A 12 -18.60 -7.93 17.14
C GLN A 12 -17.60 -9.10 16.98
N LYS A 13 -17.50 -9.73 15.81
CA LYS A 13 -16.60 -10.87 15.58
C LYS A 13 -15.61 -10.57 14.44
N PRO A 14 -14.51 -9.84 14.71
CA PRO A 14 -13.49 -9.57 13.70
C PRO A 14 -12.85 -10.89 13.19
N PRO A 15 -12.31 -10.90 11.96
CA PRO A 15 -11.56 -12.04 11.45
C PRO A 15 -10.40 -12.41 12.39
N ALA A 16 -10.08 -13.70 12.49
CA ALA A 16 -9.05 -14.22 13.40
C ALA A 16 -7.70 -13.52 13.23
N LEU A 17 -7.30 -13.22 11.99
CA LEU A 17 -6.06 -12.50 11.70
C LEU A 17 -6.10 -11.06 12.24
N VAL A 18 -7.22 -10.35 12.09
CA VAL A 18 -7.39 -8.99 12.64
C VAL A 18 -7.29 -9.04 14.16
N GLN A 19 -7.96 -10.01 14.81
CA GLN A 19 -7.87 -10.17 16.27
C GLN A 19 -6.45 -10.51 16.73
N THR A 20 -5.72 -11.34 15.97
CA THR A 20 -4.32 -11.67 16.25
C THR A 20 -3.44 -10.42 16.22
N ASN A 21 -3.57 -9.61 15.17
CA ASN A 21 -2.85 -8.34 15.06
C ASN A 21 -3.18 -7.38 16.21
N VAL A 22 -4.45 -7.32 16.64
CA VAL A 22 -4.87 -6.49 17.78
C VAL A 22 -4.14 -6.91 19.04
N ASN A 23 -4.12 -8.21 19.32
CA ASN A 23 -3.46 -8.77 20.50
C ASN A 23 -1.94 -8.57 20.45
N GLU A 24 -1.31 -8.73 19.28
CA GLU A 24 0.12 -8.47 19.10
C GLU A 24 0.47 -6.99 19.27
N TYR A 25 -0.34 -6.11 18.71
CA TYR A 25 -0.18 -4.66 18.84
C TYR A 25 -0.29 -4.22 20.31
N GLU A 26 -1.25 -4.76 21.06
CA GLU A 26 -1.39 -4.52 22.51
C GLU A 26 -0.15 -4.99 23.29
N LYS A 27 0.48 -6.11 22.90
CA LYS A 27 1.73 -6.57 23.53
C LYS A 27 2.93 -5.67 23.21
N LEU A 28 2.97 -5.11 22.00
CA LEU A 28 4.07 -4.25 21.54
C LEU A 28 3.97 -2.83 22.07
N THR A 29 2.76 -2.36 22.32
CA THR A 29 2.48 -1.00 22.80
C THR A 29 2.33 -0.95 24.31
N SER A 30 2.80 0.13 24.93
CA SER A 30 2.61 0.30 26.38
C SER A 30 1.12 0.54 26.69
N ASN A 31 0.62 0.04 27.82
CA ASN A 31 -0.76 0.26 28.28
C ASN A 31 -1.13 1.76 28.40
N SER A 32 -0.14 2.66 28.38
CA SER A 32 -0.33 4.12 28.41
C SER A 32 -0.68 4.77 27.07
N LEU A 33 -0.61 4.04 25.95
CA LEU A 33 -0.91 4.61 24.62
C LEU A 33 -2.42 4.68 24.36
N LYS A 34 -2.90 5.90 24.09
CA LYS A 34 -4.29 6.13 23.64
C LYS A 34 -4.36 5.88 22.14
N SER A 35 -4.64 4.63 21.76
CA SER A 35 -4.80 4.23 20.36
C SER A 35 -6.27 4.00 20.00
N LYS A 36 -6.67 4.47 18.81
CA LYS A 36 -7.95 4.17 18.16
C LYS A 36 -7.68 3.40 16.87
N LEU A 37 -8.29 2.23 16.75
CA LEU A 37 -8.16 1.37 15.60
C LEU A 37 -9.24 1.69 14.57
N HIS A 38 -8.84 1.80 13.31
CA HIS A 38 -9.74 1.95 12.18
C HIS A 38 -10.00 0.60 11.52
N VAL A 39 -11.00 0.55 10.64
CA VAL A 39 -11.45 -0.67 9.97
C VAL A 39 -10.42 -1.31 9.02
N ASN A 40 -9.40 -0.55 8.60
CA ASN A 40 -8.25 -1.05 7.84
C ASN A 40 -7.09 -1.49 8.73
N PHE A 41 -7.30 -1.56 10.06
CA PHE A 41 -6.27 -1.98 11.00
C PHE A 41 -5.74 -3.36 10.65
N SER A 42 -4.44 -3.39 10.36
CA SER A 42 -3.72 -4.59 9.93
C SER A 42 -2.23 -4.32 9.96
N LYS A 43 -1.43 -5.39 9.81
CA LYS A 43 -0.01 -5.26 9.50
C LYS A 43 0.16 -4.69 8.10
N ASP A 44 0.96 -3.64 7.95
CA ASP A 44 1.45 -3.19 6.65
C ASP A 44 2.55 -4.15 6.20
N VAL A 45 2.21 -5.11 5.35
CA VAL A 45 3.11 -6.22 5.00
C VAL A 45 4.34 -5.71 4.25
N GLU A 46 4.13 -4.85 3.26
CA GLU A 46 5.20 -4.29 2.44
C GLU A 46 6.21 -3.52 3.30
N GLN A 47 5.73 -2.65 4.19
CA GLN A 47 6.62 -1.90 5.10
C GLN A 47 7.24 -2.79 6.17
N SER A 48 6.49 -3.76 6.68
CA SER A 48 7.00 -4.69 7.68
C SER A 48 8.13 -5.57 7.15
N LEU A 49 7.99 -6.10 5.93
CA LEU A 49 9.01 -6.93 5.29
C LEU A 49 10.22 -6.10 4.86
N SER A 50 10.01 -4.88 4.39
CA SER A 50 11.09 -3.96 3.98
C SER A 50 11.96 -3.53 5.15
N ASN A 51 11.36 -3.34 6.34
CA ASN A 51 12.05 -2.88 7.54
C ASN A 51 12.34 -4.00 8.56
N GLU A 52 11.97 -5.24 8.25
CA GLU A 52 12.14 -6.42 9.11
C GLU A 52 11.58 -6.22 10.52
N GLN A 53 10.44 -5.53 10.58
CA GLN A 53 9.77 -5.16 11.81
C GLN A 53 8.24 -5.28 11.65
N GLN A 54 7.53 -5.52 12.75
CA GLN A 54 6.07 -5.45 12.76
C GLN A 54 5.61 -3.99 12.69
N ILE A 55 5.12 -3.55 11.53
CA ILE A 55 4.56 -2.21 11.32
C ILE A 55 3.08 -2.36 11.03
N TYR A 56 2.25 -1.69 11.83
CA TYR A 56 0.80 -1.70 11.67
C TYR A 56 0.33 -0.40 10.99
N LYS A 57 -0.84 -0.48 10.37
CA LYS A 57 -1.55 0.64 9.75
C LYS A 57 -2.99 0.71 10.25
N GLY A 58 -3.69 1.80 9.96
CA GLY A 58 -5.09 1.99 10.34
C GLY A 58 -5.25 2.38 11.80
N LEU A 59 -4.42 3.30 12.27
CA LEU A 59 -4.28 3.70 13.66
C LEU A 59 -4.34 5.22 13.81
N GLU A 60 -5.00 5.69 14.86
CA GLU A 60 -4.81 7.02 15.42
C GLU A 60 -4.20 6.85 16.82
N VAL A 61 -2.99 7.38 17.04
CA VAL A 61 -2.28 7.27 18.32
C VAL A 61 -2.10 8.64 18.93
N SER A 62 -2.53 8.80 20.18
CA SER A 62 -2.44 10.07 20.92
C SER A 62 -1.46 9.97 22.08
N VAL A 63 -0.53 10.91 22.14
CA VAL A 63 0.56 10.94 23.13
C VAL A 63 0.80 12.35 23.67
N LYS A 64 1.30 12.45 24.90
CA LYS A 64 1.70 13.74 25.50
C LYS A 64 2.93 14.32 24.80
N SER A 65 3.09 15.63 24.86
CA SER A 65 4.21 16.37 24.23
C SER A 65 5.60 15.85 24.58
N ASN A 66 5.79 15.35 25.80
CA ASN A 66 7.05 14.83 26.32
C ASN A 66 7.25 13.32 26.08
N TYR A 67 6.32 12.64 25.40
CA TYR A 67 6.46 11.22 25.06
C TYR A 67 7.69 11.01 24.19
N LYS A 68 8.66 10.22 24.66
CA LYS A 68 9.90 9.92 23.94
C LYS A 68 9.73 8.66 23.11
N LEU A 69 10.02 8.75 21.82
CA LEU A 69 9.97 7.60 20.92
C LEU A 69 11.05 6.57 21.26
N SER A 70 10.72 5.31 21.05
CA SER A 70 11.58 4.15 21.24
C SER A 70 11.41 3.17 20.06
N SER A 71 12.30 2.20 19.89
CA SER A 71 12.21 1.24 18.78
C SER A 71 10.89 0.44 18.75
N LYS A 72 10.19 0.31 19.88
CA LYS A 72 8.85 -0.32 19.96
C LYS A 72 7.78 0.52 19.26
N ASP A 73 7.95 1.85 19.24
CA ASP A 73 6.99 2.78 18.65
C ASP A 73 6.96 2.74 17.12
N LYS A 74 8.00 2.17 16.48
CA LYS A 74 7.99 1.90 15.03
C LYS A 74 6.82 1.01 14.61
N ALA A 75 6.21 0.26 15.54
CA ALA A 75 5.01 -0.52 15.26
C ALA A 75 3.78 0.34 14.91
N TRP A 76 3.71 1.58 15.38
CA TRP A 76 2.58 2.50 15.12
C TRP A 76 2.99 3.81 14.45
N PHE A 77 4.24 4.26 14.63
CA PHE A 77 4.78 5.46 14.00
C PHE A 77 5.38 5.09 12.65
N HIS A 78 4.57 5.18 11.59
CA HIS A 78 4.84 4.62 10.27
C HIS A 78 6.05 5.28 9.57
N PRO A 79 6.91 4.52 8.84
CA PRO A 79 8.10 5.06 8.16
C PRO A 79 7.78 5.96 6.96
N ASP A 80 6.68 5.70 6.24
CA ASP A 80 6.22 6.58 5.16
C ASP A 80 5.54 7.82 5.72
N LEU A 81 6.29 8.74 6.33
CA LEU A 81 5.77 10.00 6.84
C LEU A 81 5.38 10.95 5.70
N VAL A 82 4.37 11.78 5.96
CA VAL A 82 3.94 12.86 5.03
C VAL A 82 3.51 12.30 3.66
N ARG A 83 2.74 11.19 3.67
CA ARG A 83 2.10 10.70 2.45
C ARG A 83 0.98 11.64 2.04
N THR A 84 0.88 11.87 0.74
CA THR A 84 -0.07 12.77 0.13
C THR A 84 -0.79 12.07 -0.99
N ARG A 85 -2.11 12.20 -1.00
CA ARG A 85 -2.99 11.77 -2.07
C ARG A 85 -3.66 12.97 -2.69
N VAL A 86 -3.44 13.18 -3.98
CA VAL A 86 -3.95 14.34 -4.72
C VAL A 86 -4.83 13.85 -5.84
N MET A 87 -5.99 14.48 -5.96
CA MET A 87 -6.95 14.23 -7.03
C MET A 87 -7.00 15.44 -7.96
N PHE A 88 -6.88 15.16 -9.26
CA PHE A 88 -6.90 16.14 -10.33
C PHE A 88 -8.08 15.90 -11.25
N LYS A 89 -8.71 16.98 -11.74
CA LYS A 89 -9.63 16.89 -12.86
C LYS A 89 -8.84 16.88 -14.16
N LEU A 90 -9.20 15.99 -15.08
CA LEU A 90 -8.65 15.96 -16.43
C LEU A 90 -9.73 16.34 -17.44
N ASN A 91 -9.35 17.09 -18.47
CA ASN A 91 -10.24 17.41 -19.57
C ASN A 91 -10.47 16.19 -20.49
N THR A 92 -9.46 15.34 -20.63
CA THR A 92 -9.50 14.11 -21.43
C THR A 92 -8.77 12.98 -20.69
N ALA A 93 -8.87 11.75 -21.19
CA ALA A 93 -8.01 10.67 -20.73
C ALA A 93 -6.54 11.02 -21.06
N SER A 94 -5.82 11.60 -20.11
CA SER A 94 -4.43 11.99 -20.31
C SER A 94 -3.51 10.76 -20.29
N LYS A 95 -2.40 10.86 -21.02
CA LYS A 95 -1.28 9.93 -20.85
C LYS A 95 -0.60 10.30 -19.54
N ILE A 96 -0.66 9.39 -18.56
CA ILE A 96 0.15 9.50 -17.34
C ILE A 96 1.61 9.56 -17.78
N THR A 97 2.36 10.56 -17.31
CA THR A 97 3.80 10.62 -17.54
C THR A 97 4.44 9.40 -16.88
N ASN A 98 5.31 8.68 -17.60
CA ASN A 98 6.07 7.54 -17.07
C ASN A 98 7.19 8.01 -16.12
N LYS A 99 6.85 8.89 -15.18
CA LYS A 99 7.80 9.36 -14.18
C LYS A 99 8.00 8.24 -13.16
N ALA A 100 9.26 7.91 -12.90
CA ALA A 100 9.62 6.91 -11.91
C ALA A 100 9.23 7.38 -10.51
N PHE A 101 8.68 6.48 -9.70
CA PHE A 101 8.46 6.73 -8.27
C PHE A 101 9.78 6.60 -7.52
N SER A 102 10.02 7.50 -6.56
CA SER A 102 11.27 7.54 -5.80
C SER A 102 11.41 6.37 -4.84
N ASP A 103 10.31 5.98 -4.17
CA ASP A 103 10.25 4.93 -3.13
C ASP A 103 8.79 4.73 -2.65
N GLY A 104 8.58 3.71 -1.82
CA GLY A 104 7.38 3.44 -1.02
C GLY A 104 6.25 2.81 -1.83
N ILE A 105 5.08 2.71 -1.22
CA ILE A 105 3.86 2.22 -1.89
C ILE A 105 3.17 3.38 -2.63
N SER A 106 3.77 3.83 -3.72
CA SER A 106 3.36 5.03 -4.47
C SER A 106 2.67 4.67 -5.80
N SER A 107 1.73 5.50 -6.22
CA SER A 107 0.97 5.27 -7.45
C SER A 107 0.52 6.56 -8.11
N ALA A 108 0.38 6.53 -9.43
CA ALA A 108 -0.24 7.58 -10.23
C ALA A 108 -1.10 6.91 -11.28
N ALA A 109 -2.40 7.15 -11.25
CA ALA A 109 -3.34 6.42 -12.07
C ALA A 109 -4.47 7.31 -12.59
N SER A 110 -4.90 7.03 -13.81
CA SER A 110 -6.05 7.63 -14.45
C SER A 110 -7.30 6.86 -14.03
N TYR A 111 -8.31 7.63 -13.66
CA TYR A 111 -9.59 7.15 -13.20
C TYR A 111 -10.71 7.77 -14.01
N TYR A 112 -11.85 7.10 -14.00
CA TYR A 112 -13.08 7.66 -14.52
C TYR A 112 -14.23 7.40 -13.56
N LYS A 113 -15.22 8.29 -13.59
CA LYS A 113 -16.53 8.06 -12.99
C LYS A 113 -17.59 8.28 -14.07
N ASN A 114 -18.64 7.47 -14.01
CA ASN A 114 -19.77 7.58 -14.93
C ASN A 114 -20.95 8.23 -14.20
N SER A 115 -21.67 9.08 -14.91
CA SER A 115 -22.99 9.58 -14.53
C SER A 115 -23.95 9.39 -15.69
N VAL A 116 -25.22 9.18 -15.41
CA VAL A 116 -26.29 9.15 -16.41
C VAL A 116 -27.00 10.49 -16.34
N ASP A 117 -27.20 11.15 -17.47
CA ASP A 117 -27.94 12.41 -17.52
C ASP A 117 -29.46 12.20 -17.61
N GLU A 118 -30.21 13.30 -17.72
CA GLU A 118 -31.67 13.31 -17.76
C GLU A 118 -32.26 12.59 -18.99
N LEU A 119 -31.48 12.46 -20.06
CA LEU A 119 -31.89 11.78 -21.30
C LEU A 119 -31.40 10.32 -21.37
N GLY A 120 -30.61 9.89 -20.38
CA GLY A 120 -30.08 8.53 -20.31
C GLY A 120 -28.67 8.39 -20.90
N ASP A 121 -28.01 9.47 -21.32
CA ASP A 121 -26.67 9.42 -21.87
C ASP A 121 -25.62 9.23 -20.78
N ILE A 122 -24.61 8.39 -21.08
CA ILE A 122 -23.50 8.12 -20.16
C ILE A 122 -22.45 9.21 -20.33
N LYS A 123 -22.36 10.10 -19.34
CA LYS A 123 -21.27 11.08 -19.21
C LYS A 123 -20.13 10.48 -18.41
N GLN A 124 -18.94 10.49 -19.00
CA GLN A 124 -17.72 10.02 -18.35
C GLN A 124 -16.81 11.21 -17.99
N GLU A 125 -16.47 11.34 -16.70
CA GLU A 125 -15.49 12.33 -16.24
C GLU A 125 -14.17 11.65 -15.92
N HIS A 126 -13.06 12.29 -16.29
CA HIS A 126 -11.70 11.76 -16.14
C HIS A 126 -10.95 12.45 -15.01
N PHE A 127 -10.17 11.66 -14.28
CA PHE A 127 -9.40 12.11 -13.13
C PHE A 127 -8.00 11.49 -13.15
N LEU A 128 -7.04 12.18 -12.55
CA LEU A 128 -5.78 11.59 -12.14
C LEU A 128 -5.76 11.57 -10.62
N ILE A 129 -5.44 10.43 -10.03
CA ILE A 129 -5.19 10.34 -8.58
C ILE A 129 -3.73 9.89 -8.42
N VAL A 130 -2.97 10.70 -7.69
CA VAL A 130 -1.57 10.47 -7.37
C VAL A 130 -1.45 10.27 -5.88
N ASP A 131 -0.94 9.12 -5.46
CA ASP A 131 -0.63 8.79 -4.08
C ASP A 131 0.89 8.63 -3.94
N THR A 132 1.53 9.53 -3.22
CA THR A 132 2.99 9.62 -3.15
C THR A 132 3.46 10.03 -1.76
N GLY A 133 4.76 9.90 -1.51
CA GLY A 133 5.39 10.24 -0.25
C GLY A 133 6.79 10.83 -0.45
N ILE A 134 7.44 11.09 0.68
CA ILE A 134 8.81 11.61 0.76
C ILE A 134 9.68 10.73 1.68
N SER A 135 9.31 9.45 1.80
CA SER A 135 10.00 8.46 2.63
C SER A 135 11.46 8.29 2.24
N ASP A 136 11.75 8.39 0.94
CA ASP A 136 13.09 8.37 0.36
C ASP A 136 14.02 9.40 1.00
N VAL A 137 13.50 10.60 1.26
CA VAL A 137 14.28 11.71 1.84
C VAL A 137 14.23 11.70 3.37
N LEU A 138 13.20 11.10 3.98
CA LEU A 138 13.02 11.09 5.44
C LEU A 138 13.55 9.84 6.13
N LYS A 139 13.97 8.81 5.41
CA LYS A 139 14.35 7.50 5.99
C LYS A 139 15.39 7.59 7.10
N GLU A 140 16.47 8.34 6.90
CA GLU A 140 17.51 8.53 7.92
C GLU A 140 16.99 9.29 9.14
N LYS A 141 16.21 10.35 8.90
CA LYS A 141 15.62 11.16 9.97
C LYS A 141 14.63 10.36 10.79
N TYR A 142 13.82 9.53 10.14
CA TYR A 142 12.87 8.62 10.78
C TYR A 142 13.57 7.71 11.79
N ASN A 143 14.65 7.01 11.39
CA ASN A 143 15.40 6.16 12.32
C ASN A 143 16.04 6.98 13.45
N GLY A 144 16.62 8.14 13.13
CA GLY A 144 17.22 9.03 14.10
C GLY A 144 16.26 9.51 15.21
N PHE A 145 14.94 9.60 14.95
CA PHE A 145 13.96 9.94 15.98
C PHE A 145 13.93 8.93 17.12
N PHE A 146 14.06 7.63 16.80
CA PHE A 146 14.03 6.56 17.79
C PHE A 146 15.38 6.38 18.47
N ASP A 147 16.47 6.42 17.69
CA ASP A 147 17.83 6.22 18.20
C ASP A 147 18.21 7.32 19.21
N SER A 148 17.78 8.55 18.93
CA SER A 148 17.99 9.71 19.81
C SER A 148 16.89 9.90 20.87
N LYS A 149 15.90 8.99 20.94
CA LYS A 149 14.74 9.08 21.85
C LYS A 149 14.04 10.45 21.83
N LYS A 150 13.81 10.99 20.63
CA LYS A 150 13.19 12.30 20.43
C LYS A 150 11.79 12.33 21.05
N SER A 151 11.45 13.44 21.67
CA SER A 151 10.08 13.68 22.12
C SER A 151 9.14 13.88 20.92
N ILE A 152 7.87 13.50 21.06
CA ILE A 152 6.91 13.66 19.96
C ILE A 152 6.74 15.13 19.56
N LYS A 153 6.92 16.07 20.50
CA LYS A 153 6.96 17.50 20.20
C LYS A 153 8.13 17.85 19.26
N GLU A 154 9.35 17.38 19.55
CA GLU A 154 10.51 17.62 18.67
C GLU A 154 10.28 17.04 17.27
N VAL A 155 9.69 15.85 17.17
CA VAL A 155 9.35 15.22 15.89
C VAL A 155 8.30 16.03 15.14
N TYR A 156 7.26 16.49 15.83
CA TYR A 156 6.24 17.37 15.23
C TYR A 156 6.85 18.68 14.73
N ASP A 157 7.69 19.33 15.55
CA ASP A 157 8.35 20.58 15.19
C ASP A 157 9.23 20.37 13.95
N PHE A 158 10.00 19.28 13.90
CA PHE A 158 10.76 18.91 12.71
C PHE A 158 9.86 18.77 11.47
N LEU A 159 8.77 18.01 11.56
CA LEU A 159 7.90 17.76 10.41
C LEU A 159 7.16 19.00 9.90
N ASN A 160 6.97 20.02 10.74
CA ASN A 160 6.27 21.25 10.37
C ASN A 160 7.20 22.42 10.00
N ILE A 161 8.42 22.45 10.52
CA ILE A 161 9.38 23.55 10.31
C ILE A 161 10.37 23.21 9.19
N SER A 162 10.74 21.94 9.04
CA SER A 162 11.75 21.53 8.07
C SER A 162 11.30 21.82 6.64
N LYS A 163 12.29 22.17 5.81
CA LYS A 163 12.07 22.46 4.40
C LYS A 163 12.95 21.56 3.54
N LEU A 164 12.41 21.15 2.39
CA LEU A 164 13.12 20.52 1.29
C LEU A 164 12.91 21.40 0.06
N ASP A 165 14.00 21.78 -0.60
CA ASP A 165 14.00 22.69 -1.75
C ASP A 165 13.21 23.98 -1.49
N GLY A 166 13.40 24.57 -0.30
CA GLY A 166 12.73 25.80 0.15
C GLY A 166 11.25 25.65 0.51
N LYS A 167 10.66 24.45 0.38
CA LYS A 167 9.24 24.18 0.63
C LYS A 167 9.06 23.36 1.91
N SER A 168 7.95 23.54 2.63
CA SER A 168 7.62 22.64 3.75
C SER A 168 7.50 21.19 3.27
N LEU A 169 7.67 20.22 4.16
CA LEU A 169 7.58 18.80 3.79
C LEU A 169 6.24 18.43 3.12
N GLN A 170 5.13 18.98 3.60
CA GLN A 170 3.80 18.77 3.00
C GLN A 170 3.72 19.38 1.60
N ALA A 171 4.21 20.61 1.43
CA ALA A 171 4.24 21.28 0.13
C ALA A 171 5.18 20.54 -0.84
N TYR A 172 6.32 20.02 -0.36
CA TYR A 172 7.24 19.24 -1.17
C TYR A 172 6.59 17.93 -1.67
N SER A 173 5.89 17.20 -0.79
CA SER A 173 5.11 16.00 -1.15
C SER A 173 4.00 16.31 -2.17
N LEU A 174 3.27 17.41 -1.99
CA LEU A 174 2.30 17.89 -2.98
C LEU A 174 2.95 18.23 -4.33
N ASN A 175 4.10 18.90 -4.34
CA ASN A 175 4.82 19.22 -5.56
C ASN A 175 5.33 17.97 -6.29
N LYS A 176 5.74 16.92 -5.57
CA LYS A 176 6.02 15.61 -6.18
C LYS A 176 4.80 15.09 -6.94
N ALA A 177 3.59 15.21 -6.36
CA ALA A 177 2.35 14.78 -7.01
C ALA A 177 1.99 15.65 -8.24
N LEU A 178 2.17 16.98 -8.15
CA LEU A 178 1.99 17.90 -9.28
C LEU A 178 2.90 17.54 -10.45
N GLY A 179 4.10 17.02 -10.19
CA GLY A 179 5.04 16.60 -11.23
C GLY A 179 4.60 15.42 -12.10
N TYR A 180 3.42 14.82 -11.87
CA TYR A 180 2.84 13.77 -12.70
C TYR A 180 1.80 14.30 -13.71
N VAL A 181 1.45 15.59 -13.63
CA VAL A 181 0.42 16.17 -14.48
C VAL A 181 0.73 17.61 -14.85
N GLU A 182 0.57 17.92 -16.13
CA GLU A 182 0.70 19.29 -16.63
C GLU A 182 -0.67 19.97 -16.62
N ASN A 183 -0.73 21.22 -16.15
CA ASN A 183 -1.90 22.10 -16.27
C ASN A 183 -3.22 21.51 -15.73
N ALA A 184 -3.18 20.69 -14.69
CA ALA A 184 -4.39 20.13 -14.08
C ALA A 184 -4.84 20.87 -12.84
N VAL A 185 -6.16 20.96 -12.68
CA VAL A 185 -6.80 21.56 -11.51
C VAL A 185 -6.80 20.54 -10.37
N VAL A 186 -6.15 20.89 -9.26
CA VAL A 186 -6.24 20.14 -8.01
C VAL A 186 -7.66 20.26 -7.48
N LEU A 187 -8.35 19.13 -7.36
CA LEU A 187 -9.68 19.07 -6.76
C LEU A 187 -9.60 18.86 -5.25
N ALA A 188 -8.69 18.00 -4.81
CA ALA A 188 -8.50 17.70 -3.39
C ALA A 188 -7.08 17.19 -3.13
N SER A 189 -6.59 17.45 -1.92
CA SER A 189 -5.32 16.91 -1.39
C SER A 189 -5.55 16.39 0.02
N TYR A 190 -5.23 15.12 0.23
CA TYR A 190 -5.34 14.42 1.51
C TYR A 190 -3.96 14.05 1.99
N HIS A 191 -3.72 14.17 3.30
CA HIS A 191 -2.49 13.70 3.92
C HIS A 191 -2.77 12.61 4.94
N TYR A 192 -1.88 11.63 5.02
CA TYR A 192 -1.90 10.55 6.01
C TYR A 192 -0.46 10.16 6.38
N ASN A 193 -0.30 9.38 7.45
CA ASN A 193 0.98 9.18 8.15
C ASN A 193 1.55 10.53 8.62
N MET A 194 0.72 11.25 9.37
CA MET A 194 0.91 12.65 9.73
C MET A 194 0.68 12.88 11.22
N LEU A 195 1.48 13.75 11.83
CA LEU A 195 1.27 14.24 13.19
C LEU A 195 0.43 15.52 13.18
N TYR A 196 -0.54 15.59 14.09
CA TYR A 196 -1.36 16.77 14.35
C TYR A 196 -1.24 17.17 15.81
N LYS A 197 -1.20 18.47 16.06
CA LYS A 197 -1.24 19.03 17.42
C LYS A 197 -2.69 19.18 17.87
N GLY A 198 -3.02 18.57 19.01
CA GLY A 198 -4.24 18.83 19.77
C GLY A 198 -4.00 19.83 20.91
N ALA A 199 -4.97 19.97 21.82
CA ALA A 199 -4.87 20.92 22.93
C ALA A 199 -3.71 20.58 23.89
N ASN A 200 -3.60 19.31 24.31
CA ASN A 200 -2.59 18.83 25.26
C ASN A 200 -1.83 17.58 24.78
N GLU A 201 -2.16 17.08 23.60
CA GLU A 201 -1.66 15.83 23.05
C GLU A 201 -1.30 16.01 21.56
N TYR A 202 -0.48 15.11 21.06
CA TYR A 202 -0.16 14.98 19.65
C TYR A 202 -0.80 13.70 19.13
N HIS A 203 -1.45 13.80 17.97
CA HIS A 203 -2.18 12.71 17.35
C HIS A 203 -1.48 12.29 16.05
N PHE A 204 -0.99 11.07 16.00
CA PHE A 204 -0.44 10.47 14.78
C PHE A 204 -1.52 9.71 14.04
N TYR A 205 -1.77 10.09 12.79
CA TYR A 205 -2.76 9.48 11.90
C TYR A 205 -2.01 8.56 10.95
N ASN A 206 -2.01 7.26 11.24
CA ASN A 206 -1.32 6.22 10.48
C ASN A 206 -2.33 5.51 9.55
N HIS A 207 -2.21 5.74 8.24
CA HIS A 207 -3.17 5.26 7.23
C HIS A 207 -4.63 5.63 7.56
N VAL A 208 -4.79 6.86 8.05
CA VAL A 208 -6.07 7.51 8.34
C VAL A 208 -6.03 8.90 7.72
N ILE A 209 -7.07 9.25 6.97
CA ILE A 209 -7.24 10.56 6.34
C ILE A 209 -8.29 11.38 7.06
N LYS A 210 -8.02 12.67 7.24
CA LYS A 210 -9.03 13.65 7.64
C LYS A 210 -9.84 14.08 6.41
N PRO A 211 -11.17 14.22 6.52
CA PRO A 211 -11.97 14.74 5.41
C PRO A 211 -11.57 16.16 5.03
N VAL A 212 -11.64 16.47 3.74
CA VAL A 212 -11.42 17.79 3.16
C VAL A 212 -12.74 18.21 2.52
N GLN A 213 -13.27 19.38 2.89
CA GLN A 213 -14.58 19.86 2.42
C GLN A 213 -15.72 18.85 2.63
N GLY A 214 -15.70 18.14 3.77
CA GLY A 214 -16.70 17.12 4.10
C GLY A 214 -16.59 15.82 3.30
N LYS A 215 -15.49 15.61 2.57
CA LYS A 215 -15.27 14.44 1.71
C LYS A 215 -13.96 13.75 2.04
N ALA A 216 -13.91 12.43 1.90
CA ALA A 216 -12.70 11.65 2.04
C ALA A 216 -12.56 10.67 0.87
N LEU A 217 -11.39 10.66 0.24
CA LEU A 217 -11.08 9.77 -0.88
C LEU A 217 -10.36 8.52 -0.38
N VAL A 218 -11.08 7.41 -0.24
CA VAL A 218 -10.58 6.14 0.30
C VAL A 218 -10.09 5.25 -0.84
N HIS A 219 -8.88 4.70 -0.69
CA HIS A 219 -8.33 3.74 -1.65
C HIS A 219 -8.92 2.34 -1.40
N VAL A 220 -9.68 1.80 -2.34
CA VAL A 220 -10.30 0.49 -2.15
C VAL A 220 -9.25 -0.60 -2.37
N SER A 221 -8.63 -0.61 -3.55
CA SER A 221 -7.42 -1.36 -3.90
C SER A 221 -6.93 -0.89 -5.26
N PRO A 222 -5.65 -1.13 -5.64
CA PRO A 222 -5.11 -0.61 -6.89
C PRO A 222 -5.94 -0.96 -8.13
N LEU A 223 -6.40 -2.20 -8.22
CA LEU A 223 -7.17 -2.68 -9.37
C LEU A 223 -8.67 -2.33 -9.31
N VAL A 224 -9.20 -1.98 -8.14
CA VAL A 224 -10.61 -1.54 -7.98
C VAL A 224 -10.74 -0.03 -8.14
N GLY A 225 -9.79 0.72 -7.59
CA GLY A 225 -9.71 2.17 -7.58
C GLY A 225 -10.11 2.80 -6.25
N PHE A 226 -10.78 3.95 -6.32
CA PHE A 226 -11.08 4.80 -5.16
C PHE A 226 -12.58 4.98 -4.97
N SER A 227 -12.95 5.34 -3.73
CA SER A 227 -14.30 5.78 -3.39
C SER A 227 -14.24 7.09 -2.61
N GLU A 228 -14.99 8.10 -3.05
CA GLU A 228 -15.22 9.33 -2.30
C GLU A 228 -16.45 9.16 -1.40
N ILE A 229 -16.28 9.47 -0.13
CA ILE A 229 -17.30 9.32 0.91
C ILE A 229 -17.55 10.69 1.55
N GLN A 230 -18.82 11.07 1.66
CA GLN A 230 -19.23 12.25 2.42
C GLN A 230 -19.14 11.95 3.93
N THR A 231 -18.28 12.66 4.64
CA THR A 231 -18.05 12.46 6.07
C THR A 231 -17.39 13.69 6.70
N SER A 232 -17.69 13.95 7.98
CA SER A 232 -16.94 14.90 8.82
C SER A 232 -15.88 14.21 9.68
N SER A 233 -15.92 12.88 9.77
CA SER A 233 -15.05 12.07 10.63
C SER A 233 -13.87 11.47 9.86
N PRO A 234 -12.70 11.31 10.50
CA PRO A 234 -11.56 10.60 9.92
C PRO A 234 -11.92 9.18 9.45
N LEU A 235 -11.38 8.81 8.29
CA LEU A 235 -11.60 7.51 7.65
C LEU A 235 -10.27 6.83 7.34
N PRO A 236 -10.25 5.50 7.18
CA PRO A 236 -9.06 4.80 6.68
C PRO A 236 -8.60 5.38 5.34
N SER A 237 -7.28 5.49 5.14
CA SER A 237 -6.72 5.91 3.84
C SER A 237 -6.92 4.85 2.76
N ASP A 238 -6.97 3.57 3.14
CA ASP A 238 -7.12 2.45 2.22
C ASP A 238 -7.90 1.31 2.88
N LEU A 239 -8.43 0.39 2.08
CA LEU A 239 -9.17 -0.79 2.55
C LEU A 239 -8.44 -2.09 2.19
N LEU A 240 -7.11 -2.07 2.05
CA LEU A 240 -6.35 -3.23 1.57
C LEU A 240 -6.34 -4.34 2.63
N SER A 241 -6.60 -5.56 2.19
CA SER A 241 -6.48 -6.77 2.99
C SER A 241 -5.01 -7.11 3.26
N GLN A 242 -4.71 -7.61 4.46
CA GLN A 242 -3.35 -8.03 4.85
C GLN A 242 -2.91 -9.34 4.19
N SER A 243 -3.83 -10.24 3.87
CA SER A 243 -3.51 -11.58 3.40
C SER A 243 -4.18 -11.95 2.07
N GLU A 244 -5.12 -11.14 1.59
CA GLU A 244 -5.84 -11.46 0.37
C GLU A 244 -5.23 -10.75 -0.84
N TYR A 245 -4.90 -11.56 -1.84
CA TYR A 245 -4.39 -11.12 -3.12
C TYR A 245 -5.33 -11.57 -4.25
N ILE A 246 -5.10 -11.04 -5.44
CA ILE A 246 -5.70 -11.50 -6.69
C ILE A 246 -4.88 -12.67 -7.23
N ASN A 247 -5.55 -13.80 -7.51
CA ASN A 247 -4.92 -14.95 -8.16
C ASN A 247 -4.81 -14.64 -9.64
N ILE A 248 -3.64 -14.24 -10.12
CA ILE A 248 -3.50 -13.89 -11.54
C ILE A 248 -3.84 -15.10 -12.44
N ASN A 249 -3.57 -16.31 -11.97
CA ASN A 249 -3.77 -17.54 -12.73
C ASN A 249 -5.23 -17.99 -12.76
N ALA A 250 -6.08 -17.54 -11.83
CA ALA A 250 -7.52 -17.82 -11.82
C ALA A 250 -8.35 -16.76 -12.58
N LEU A 251 -7.75 -15.64 -12.97
CA LEU A 251 -8.43 -14.63 -13.78
C LEU A 251 -8.69 -15.14 -15.20
N GLY A 252 -9.81 -14.75 -15.81
CA GLY A 252 -10.04 -14.99 -17.24
C GLY A 252 -9.08 -14.18 -18.12
N LYS A 253 -8.89 -14.59 -19.39
CA LYS A 253 -7.99 -13.91 -20.34
C LYS A 253 -8.22 -12.39 -20.43
N PRO A 254 -9.46 -11.87 -20.55
CA PRO A 254 -9.69 -10.42 -20.62
C PRO A 254 -9.30 -9.68 -19.33
N GLN A 255 -9.48 -10.31 -18.17
CA GLN A 255 -9.11 -9.72 -16.89
C GLN A 255 -7.59 -9.66 -16.74
N ARG A 256 -6.87 -10.73 -17.12
CA ARG A 256 -5.41 -10.75 -17.13
C ARG A 256 -4.83 -9.71 -18.07
N GLU A 257 -5.35 -9.64 -19.30
CA GLU A 257 -4.95 -8.62 -20.27
C GLU A 257 -5.17 -7.21 -19.72
N ARG A 258 -6.32 -6.95 -19.07
CA ARG A 258 -6.55 -5.67 -18.40
C ARG A 258 -5.50 -5.39 -17.33
N VAL A 259 -5.19 -6.35 -16.45
CA VAL A 259 -4.17 -6.13 -15.39
C VAL A 259 -2.83 -5.75 -16.02
N PHE A 260 -2.34 -6.52 -17.00
CA PHE A 260 -1.02 -6.28 -17.60
C PHE A 260 -0.97 -5.10 -18.56
N ASN A 261 -2.09 -4.72 -19.19
CA ASN A 261 -2.12 -3.59 -20.12
C ASN A 261 -2.42 -2.27 -19.42
N SER A 262 -3.30 -2.27 -18.42
CA SER A 262 -3.66 -1.08 -17.65
C SER A 262 -2.65 -0.75 -16.55
N CYS A 263 -1.94 -1.73 -16.01
CA CYS A 263 -0.96 -1.49 -14.95
C CYS A 263 0.46 -1.53 -15.51
N ASN A 264 1.26 -0.58 -15.08
CA ASN A 264 2.70 -0.61 -15.21
C ASN A 264 3.29 -0.44 -13.82
N TRP A 265 4.36 -1.17 -13.50
CA TRP A 265 5.12 -0.90 -12.29
C TRP A 265 6.60 -0.83 -12.61
N VAL A 266 7.32 -0.03 -11.83
CA VAL A 266 8.77 0.09 -11.93
C VAL A 266 9.40 -1.21 -11.42
N GLY A 267 10.53 -1.62 -12.02
CA GLY A 267 11.31 -2.78 -11.59
C GLY A 267 11.23 -3.97 -12.55
N SER A 268 11.97 -5.04 -12.21
CA SER A 268 12.01 -6.30 -12.96
C SER A 268 11.07 -7.38 -12.39
N SER A 269 10.42 -7.08 -11.26
CA SER A 269 9.47 -7.97 -10.62
C SER A 269 8.33 -8.29 -11.56
N ALA A 270 8.09 -9.58 -11.80
CA ALA A 270 6.96 -10.04 -12.62
C ALA A 270 5.59 -9.70 -12.01
N VAL A 271 5.57 -9.34 -10.72
CA VAL A 271 4.38 -9.03 -9.96
C VAL A 271 4.65 -7.92 -9.00
N ASN A 272 3.62 -7.14 -8.71
CA ASN A 272 3.65 -6.10 -7.70
C ASN A 272 2.68 -6.46 -6.58
N THR A 273 3.20 -6.67 -5.37
CA THR A 273 2.42 -7.21 -4.24
C THR A 273 1.30 -6.25 -3.85
N PHE A 274 1.59 -4.94 -3.89
CA PHE A 274 0.63 -3.89 -3.64
C PHE A 274 -0.47 -3.87 -4.70
N THR A 275 -0.11 -3.82 -5.99
CA THR A 275 -1.09 -3.79 -7.10
C THR A 275 -2.08 -4.95 -7.03
N MET A 276 -1.61 -6.13 -6.61
CA MET A 276 -2.41 -7.35 -6.56
C MET A 276 -3.22 -7.51 -5.26
N ARG A 277 -3.17 -6.55 -4.33
CA ARG A 277 -3.96 -6.58 -3.09
C ARG A 277 -5.46 -6.54 -3.36
N LYS A 278 -6.22 -7.36 -2.63
CA LYS A 278 -7.68 -7.22 -2.55
C LYS A 278 -8.08 -6.26 -1.44
N PRO A 279 -9.27 -5.64 -1.54
CA PRO A 279 -9.86 -4.96 -0.39
C PRO A 279 -10.30 -5.98 0.68
N ILE A 280 -10.45 -5.53 1.94
CA ILE A 280 -11.07 -6.29 3.01
C ILE A 280 -12.51 -6.71 2.61
N GLN A 281 -12.91 -7.93 2.94
CA GLN A 281 -14.21 -8.49 2.53
C GLN A 281 -15.44 -7.57 2.73
N PRO A 282 -15.63 -6.87 3.88
CA PRO A 282 -16.81 -6.04 4.08
C PRO A 282 -16.73 -4.65 3.42
N TYR A 283 -15.75 -4.38 2.55
CA TYR A 283 -15.55 -3.04 1.97
C TYR A 283 -16.81 -2.51 1.27
N LYS A 284 -17.57 -3.35 0.55
CA LYS A 284 -18.79 -2.93 -0.14
C LYS A 284 -19.84 -2.33 0.80
N LYS A 285 -19.97 -2.85 2.02
CA LYS A 285 -20.89 -2.33 3.05
C LYS A 285 -20.50 -0.92 3.47
N MET A 286 -19.20 -0.62 3.51
CA MET A 286 -18.69 0.71 3.87
C MET A 286 -18.86 1.74 2.76
N LEU A 287 -18.99 1.30 1.51
CA LEU A 287 -18.94 2.15 0.32
C LEU A 287 -20.30 2.29 -0.38
N LYS A 288 -21.39 1.86 0.27
CA LYS A 288 -22.73 1.78 -0.35
C LYS A 288 -23.17 3.08 -1.01
N ASP A 289 -22.91 4.21 -0.37
CA ASP A 289 -23.34 5.54 -0.81
C ASP A 289 -22.15 6.40 -1.30
N SER A 290 -21.10 5.75 -1.80
CA SER A 290 -19.87 6.43 -2.24
C SER A 290 -19.84 6.69 -3.74
N VAL A 291 -19.11 7.73 -4.15
CA VAL A 291 -18.78 7.97 -5.56
C VAL A 291 -17.55 7.14 -5.92
N VAL A 292 -17.70 6.22 -6.88
CA VAL A 292 -16.63 5.28 -7.27
C VAL A 292 -15.82 5.81 -8.45
N TYR A 293 -14.50 5.82 -8.28
CA TYR A 293 -13.52 6.14 -9.30
C TYR A 293 -12.82 4.86 -9.76
N ARG A 294 -13.08 4.46 -11.00
CA ARG A 294 -12.56 3.20 -11.57
C ARG A 294 -11.26 3.45 -12.29
N MET A 295 -10.24 2.63 -12.00
CA MET A 295 -8.95 2.76 -12.66
C MET A 295 -9.06 2.32 -14.14
N SER A 296 -8.57 3.17 -15.04
CA SER A 296 -8.38 2.85 -16.45
C SER A 296 -6.93 2.45 -16.74
N LYS A 297 -5.96 3.21 -16.19
CA LYS A 297 -4.52 2.97 -16.34
C LYS A 297 -3.78 3.45 -15.10
N GLY A 298 -2.73 2.74 -14.68
CA GLY A 298 -1.95 3.09 -13.50
C GLY A 298 -0.47 2.81 -13.67
N SER A 299 0.34 3.66 -13.05
CA SER A 299 1.76 3.45 -12.81
C SER A 299 1.96 3.27 -11.31
N PHE A 300 2.73 2.26 -10.92
CA PHE A 300 2.98 1.89 -9.52
C PHE A 300 4.48 1.81 -9.24
N SER A 301 4.89 2.12 -8.02
CA SER A 301 6.26 1.89 -7.55
C SER A 301 6.57 0.41 -7.45
N ASP A 302 7.86 0.06 -7.44
CA ASP A 302 8.31 -1.32 -7.19
C ASP A 302 8.03 -1.73 -5.73
N THR A 303 7.68 -3.00 -5.53
CA THR A 303 7.54 -3.61 -4.20
C THR A 303 8.62 -4.68 -4.03
N LYS A 304 9.80 -4.28 -3.54
CA LYS A 304 10.98 -5.15 -3.37
C LYS A 304 10.89 -6.07 -2.16
N VAL A 305 9.77 -6.76 -2.02
CA VAL A 305 9.46 -7.68 -0.91
C VAL A 305 8.91 -9.01 -1.38
N ALA A 306 8.80 -9.22 -2.70
CA ALA A 306 8.20 -10.43 -3.26
C ALA A 306 8.95 -11.71 -2.85
N ASP A 307 10.28 -11.63 -2.72
CA ASP A 307 11.14 -12.74 -2.28
C ASP A 307 11.08 -13.01 -0.77
N LYS A 308 10.50 -12.09 0.01
CA LYS A 308 10.22 -12.24 1.45
C LYS A 308 8.83 -12.79 1.73
N LEU A 309 8.01 -13.05 0.71
CA LEU A 309 6.67 -13.60 0.87
C LEU A 309 6.68 -15.13 0.99
N PRO A 310 5.66 -15.73 1.62
CA PRO A 310 5.43 -17.17 1.57
C PRO A 310 5.32 -17.69 0.13
N LEU A 311 5.82 -18.90 -0.13
CA LEU A 311 5.92 -19.47 -1.48
C LEU A 311 4.55 -19.61 -2.17
N ASP A 312 3.52 -20.01 -1.42
CA ASP A 312 2.15 -20.10 -1.92
C ASP A 312 1.63 -18.74 -2.41
N VAL A 313 1.96 -17.65 -1.71
CA VAL A 313 1.65 -16.28 -2.13
C VAL A 313 2.46 -15.91 -3.38
N ILE A 314 3.76 -16.23 -3.44
CA ILE A 314 4.59 -15.98 -4.64
C ILE A 314 3.98 -16.69 -5.85
N LEU A 315 3.60 -17.96 -5.70
CA LEU A 315 2.95 -18.75 -6.75
C LEU A 315 1.63 -18.13 -7.19
N PHE A 316 0.81 -17.69 -6.25
CA PHE A 316 -0.49 -17.09 -6.51
C PHE A 316 -0.39 -15.77 -7.27
N LEU A 317 0.62 -14.96 -6.94
CA LEU A 317 0.88 -13.69 -7.60
C LEU A 317 1.52 -13.90 -8.98
N THR A 318 2.48 -14.81 -9.11
CA THR A 318 3.30 -14.98 -10.32
C THR A 318 2.51 -15.70 -11.41
N PRO A 319 2.37 -15.11 -12.61
CA PRO A 319 1.66 -15.76 -13.70
C PRO A 319 2.44 -16.97 -14.22
N GLU A 320 1.71 -18.03 -14.59
CA GLU A 320 2.26 -19.08 -15.45
C GLU A 320 2.62 -18.50 -16.82
N ALA A 321 3.67 -19.00 -17.46
CA ALA A 321 4.17 -18.49 -18.75
C ALA A 321 3.06 -18.38 -19.80
N LYS A 322 2.18 -19.40 -19.88
CA LYS A 322 1.02 -19.43 -20.80
C LYS A 322 -0.04 -18.35 -20.52
N ASN A 323 -0.03 -17.75 -19.33
CA ASN A 323 -0.97 -16.72 -18.90
C ASN A 323 -0.42 -15.29 -19.12
N ILE A 324 0.83 -15.16 -19.57
CA ILE A 324 1.44 -13.87 -19.91
C ILE A 324 0.92 -13.43 -21.30
N PRO A 325 0.37 -12.21 -21.43
CA PRO A 325 0.04 -11.66 -22.74
C PRO A 325 1.28 -11.49 -23.60
N GLU A 326 1.20 -11.90 -24.87
CA GLU A 326 2.31 -11.82 -25.83
C GLU A 326 2.87 -10.39 -25.93
N SER A 327 1.99 -9.39 -25.95
CA SER A 327 2.34 -7.96 -25.99
C SER A 327 3.20 -7.49 -24.81
N ARG A 328 3.24 -8.27 -23.72
CA ARG A 328 3.99 -7.94 -22.50
C ARG A 328 5.10 -8.94 -22.21
N SER A 329 5.21 -10.03 -22.96
CA SER A 329 6.21 -11.07 -22.73
C SER A 329 7.62 -10.49 -22.58
N ALA A 330 8.04 -9.58 -23.45
CA ALA A 330 9.36 -8.94 -23.40
C ALA A 330 9.69 -8.27 -22.05
N GLN A 331 8.69 -7.81 -21.30
CA GLN A 331 8.86 -7.09 -20.03
C GLN A 331 9.07 -8.02 -18.82
N PHE A 332 8.79 -9.32 -18.95
CA PHE A 332 8.98 -10.27 -17.87
C PHE A 332 10.38 -10.84 -17.85
N HIS A 333 10.88 -11.10 -16.63
CA HIS A 333 12.11 -11.84 -16.40
C HIS A 333 12.04 -13.24 -17.04
N THR A 334 13.20 -13.77 -17.45
CA THR A 334 13.33 -15.10 -18.09
C THR A 334 12.74 -16.21 -17.25
N ASP A 335 12.86 -16.13 -15.93
CA ASP A 335 12.29 -17.13 -15.01
C ASP A 335 10.80 -17.31 -15.21
N VAL A 336 10.04 -16.22 -15.26
CA VAL A 336 8.58 -16.31 -15.36
C VAL A 336 8.17 -16.83 -16.75
N LYS A 337 8.93 -16.50 -17.79
CA LYS A 337 8.77 -17.07 -19.13
C LYS A 337 9.03 -18.58 -19.16
N ASN A 338 9.94 -19.06 -18.31
CA ASN A 338 10.34 -20.46 -18.21
C ASN A 338 9.59 -21.22 -17.10
N ASN A 339 8.53 -20.63 -16.50
CA ASN A 339 7.82 -21.19 -15.34
C ASN A 339 8.75 -21.55 -14.16
N LEU A 340 9.74 -20.71 -13.91
CA LEU A 340 10.62 -20.77 -12.74
C LEU A 340 10.12 -19.79 -11.67
N VAL A 341 10.42 -20.11 -10.41
CA VAL A 341 10.05 -19.32 -9.24
C VAL A 341 11.29 -19.07 -8.41
N ARG A 342 11.49 -17.80 -8.03
CA ARG A 342 12.54 -17.41 -7.08
C ARG A 342 12.03 -17.47 -5.66
N MET A 343 12.78 -18.11 -4.79
CA MET A 343 12.53 -18.19 -3.36
C MET A 343 13.82 -17.87 -2.62
N LYS A 344 13.78 -17.01 -1.60
CA LYS A 344 14.97 -16.70 -0.81
C LYS A 344 15.50 -17.96 -0.10
N ILE A 345 16.82 -18.11 -0.08
CA ILE A 345 17.49 -19.19 0.66
C ILE A 345 17.40 -18.87 2.15
N THR A 346 16.73 -19.74 2.89
CA THR A 346 16.56 -19.71 4.35
C THR A 346 16.63 -21.14 4.87
N ASP A 347 16.83 -21.32 6.17
CA ASP A 347 16.82 -22.67 6.78
C ASP A 347 15.48 -23.39 6.54
N ASP A 348 14.36 -22.64 6.61
CA ASP A 348 13.03 -23.16 6.30
C ASP A 348 12.91 -23.59 4.83
N SER A 349 13.34 -22.75 3.89
CA SER A 349 13.24 -23.09 2.47
C SER A 349 14.16 -24.24 2.08
N LEU A 350 15.36 -24.32 2.67
CA LEU A 350 16.27 -25.44 2.53
C LEU A 350 15.64 -26.73 3.07
N SER A 351 15.07 -26.69 4.28
CA SER A 351 14.46 -27.87 4.91
C SER A 351 13.33 -28.47 4.07
N LYS A 352 12.51 -27.61 3.44
CA LYS A 352 11.44 -28.01 2.52
C LYS A 352 11.96 -28.64 1.24
N LEU A 353 13.13 -28.21 0.79
CA LEU A 353 13.75 -28.66 -0.46
C LEU A 353 14.57 -29.96 -0.30
N ILE A 354 15.06 -30.27 0.90
CA ILE A 354 15.86 -31.50 1.18
C ILE A 354 15.17 -32.78 0.66
N PRO A 355 13.87 -33.02 0.88
CA PRO A 355 13.18 -34.21 0.34
C PRO A 355 13.26 -34.34 -1.19
N PHE A 356 13.50 -33.24 -1.90
CA PHE A 356 13.55 -33.16 -3.36
C PHE A 356 14.97 -33.04 -3.92
N TYR A 357 16.01 -33.28 -3.11
CA TYR A 357 17.43 -33.07 -3.49
C TYR A 357 17.82 -33.66 -4.86
N LYS A 358 17.30 -34.85 -5.21
CA LYS A 358 17.59 -35.49 -6.52
C LYS A 358 17.10 -34.70 -7.72
N GLN A 359 16.06 -33.88 -7.56
CA GLN A 359 15.56 -32.96 -8.60
C GLN A 359 16.41 -31.70 -8.66
N LEU A 360 16.97 -31.27 -7.53
CA LEU A 360 17.85 -30.10 -7.45
C LEU A 360 19.17 -30.34 -8.18
N PHE A 361 19.78 -31.51 -8.03
CA PHE A 361 21.06 -31.83 -8.71
C PHE A 361 21.00 -31.88 -10.25
N LYS A 362 19.83 -31.71 -10.88
CA LYS A 362 19.68 -31.75 -12.34
C LYS A 362 19.76 -30.39 -13.02
N GLU A 363 19.66 -29.29 -12.26
CA GLU A 363 19.60 -27.92 -12.80
C GLU A 363 20.50 -26.98 -11.97
N ASN A 364 20.90 -25.83 -12.53
CA ASN A 364 21.50 -24.77 -11.73
C ASN A 364 20.38 -24.01 -11.00
N PHE A 365 20.04 -24.46 -9.78
CA PHE A 365 18.90 -23.95 -9.00
C PHE A 365 19.28 -22.89 -7.96
N ILE A 366 20.54 -22.43 -7.92
CA ILE A 366 21.00 -21.39 -6.99
C ILE A 366 21.49 -20.20 -7.82
N GLU A 367 20.93 -19.02 -7.54
CA GLU A 367 21.37 -17.75 -8.11
C GLU A 367 21.43 -16.69 -7.02
N GLY A 368 22.65 -16.34 -6.59
CA GLY A 368 22.85 -15.41 -5.48
C GLY A 368 22.25 -15.91 -4.17
N GLU A 369 21.33 -15.15 -3.59
CA GLU A 369 20.62 -15.48 -2.34
C GLU A 369 19.31 -16.25 -2.58
N HIS A 370 19.06 -16.74 -3.80
CA HIS A 370 17.78 -17.32 -4.18
C HIS A 370 17.92 -18.73 -4.73
N PHE A 371 16.97 -19.58 -4.36
CA PHE A 371 16.64 -20.78 -5.11
C PHE A 371 15.79 -20.41 -6.32
N VAL A 372 16.19 -20.86 -7.51
CA VAL A 372 15.44 -20.77 -8.76
C VAL A 372 14.95 -22.17 -9.10
N ILE A 373 13.68 -22.45 -8.81
CA ILE A 373 13.10 -23.78 -8.95
C ILE A 373 11.95 -23.78 -9.96
N SER A 374 11.69 -24.94 -10.57
CA SER A 374 10.51 -25.11 -11.40
C SER A 374 9.24 -24.88 -10.59
N ARG A 375 8.24 -24.28 -11.22
CA ARG A 375 6.95 -24.01 -10.59
C ARG A 375 6.25 -25.30 -10.13
N ASP A 376 6.46 -26.41 -10.81
CA ASP A 376 5.90 -27.70 -10.42
C ASP A 376 6.55 -28.28 -9.16
N LEU A 377 7.85 -28.04 -8.95
CA LEU A 377 8.50 -28.35 -7.68
C LEU A 377 7.98 -27.40 -6.60
N ALA A 378 7.90 -26.11 -6.87
CA ALA A 378 7.39 -25.12 -5.92
C ALA A 378 5.96 -25.41 -5.42
N LYS A 379 5.09 -25.98 -6.27
CA LYS A 379 3.73 -26.40 -5.89
C LYS A 379 3.69 -27.63 -4.95
N LYS A 380 4.79 -28.38 -4.83
CA LYS A 380 4.90 -29.59 -3.99
C LYS A 380 5.51 -29.30 -2.61
N LEU A 381 6.19 -28.17 -2.47
CA LEU A 381 6.71 -27.63 -1.21
C LEU A 381 5.57 -27.00 -0.41
#